data_AF-A0A7V4YW90-F1
#
_entry.id   AF-A0A7V4YW90-F1
#
_cell.length_a   1.000
_cell.length_b   1.000
_cell.length_c   1.000
_cell.angle_alpha   90.00
_cell.angle_beta   90.00
_cell.angle_gamma   90.00
#
_symmetry.space_group_name_H-M   'P 1'
#
loop_
_entity.id
_entity.type
_entity.pdbx_description
1 polymer ?
#
loop_
_entity_poly.entity_id
_entity_poly.type
_entity_poly.pdbx_seq_one_letter_code
_entity_poly.pdbx_strand_id
1 'polypeptide(L)'
;MADTLAVWSQATQAATPPAADLLDNIMTMILIITGALLFIVAMIYVIKVNQFLYKRVVTLESQKNGLALPEEETATAPKGDDFWTRLRKKYWEDAVPMEREGEITFHHAYDGIRELDNRLPPWWVNMFILTIIWGAGYMWYYHWGGSGPSSAEEYKIQVETAKKEIAVALAGKANAIDESNVTALTDASALGEGELIFKNVCAACHGQKGEGTVGPNFTDEYWIHGGGIKNVFKIIKYGVPEKGMISWQTQLKPADMQKVASYILTLKGTNPPNPKAPQGDIWKEEGAAAQDSTGVTAPK
;
A
#
# COMPACT_ATOMS: atom_id res chain seq x y z
N MET A 1 24.84 -11.93 45.05
CA MET A 1 23.81 -12.24 44.04
C MET A 1 23.32 -10.92 43.48
N ALA A 2 24.14 -10.35 42.61
CA ALA A 2 23.90 -9.15 41.84
C ALA A 2 24.49 -9.45 40.45
N ASP A 3 24.01 -8.74 39.43
CA ASP A 3 24.43 -8.79 38.03
C ASP A 3 23.73 -9.82 37.12
N THR A 4 22.50 -9.50 36.74
CA THR A 4 21.92 -9.87 35.43
C THR A 4 21.22 -8.69 34.75
N LEU A 5 21.73 -7.46 34.92
CA LEU A 5 21.20 -6.22 34.30
C LEU A 5 22.17 -5.59 33.29
N ALA A 6 22.70 -6.36 32.34
CA ALA A 6 23.57 -5.80 31.29
C ALA A 6 23.54 -6.59 29.97
N VAL A 7 22.39 -6.70 29.30
CA VAL A 7 22.33 -7.13 27.88
C VAL A 7 21.25 -6.37 27.09
N TRP A 8 21.09 -5.07 27.31
CA TRP A 8 20.23 -4.20 26.49
C TRP A 8 20.95 -2.91 26.03
N SER A 9 22.25 -3.02 25.80
CA SER A 9 23.06 -1.95 25.24
C SER A 9 23.80 -2.48 24.02
N GLN A 10 23.50 -1.91 22.86
CA GLN A 10 24.07 -2.15 21.52
C GLN A 10 23.35 -3.20 20.65
N ALA A 11 22.09 -2.93 20.33
CA ALA A 11 21.65 -3.09 18.95
C ALA A 11 21.76 -1.71 18.29
N THR A 12 22.90 -1.50 17.66
CA THR A 12 23.18 -0.41 16.73
C THR A 12 22.04 -0.23 15.73
N GLN A 13 21.69 1.04 15.49
CA GLN A 13 20.82 1.57 14.44
C GLN A 13 20.66 0.64 13.22
N ALA A 14 19.46 0.11 13.05
CA ALA A 14 18.92 -0.17 11.72
C ALA A 14 17.73 0.77 11.54
N ALA A 15 18.04 2.01 11.17
CA ALA A 15 17.03 2.89 10.61
C ALA A 15 16.44 2.18 9.38
N THR A 16 15.12 2.03 9.32
CA THR A 16 14.44 1.83 8.03
C THR A 16 14.92 2.96 7.13
N PRO A 17 15.46 2.65 5.95
CA PRO A 17 15.97 3.73 5.15
C PRO A 17 14.77 4.56 4.68
N PRO A 18 14.91 5.91 4.64
CA PRO A 18 13.88 6.76 4.08
C PRO A 18 13.63 6.33 2.63
N ALA A 19 12.46 6.65 2.06
CA ALA A 19 12.16 6.43 0.64
C ALA A 19 13.25 6.98 -0.33
N ALA A 20 14.18 7.81 0.18
CA ALA A 20 15.41 8.19 -0.48
C ALA A 20 16.32 6.99 -0.84
N ASP A 21 16.48 5.95 -0.01
CA ASP A 21 17.39 4.83 -0.36
C ASP A 21 16.85 3.97 -1.50
N LEU A 22 15.53 3.86 -1.67
CA LEU A 22 14.99 3.10 -2.80
C LEU A 22 15.28 3.85 -4.11
N LEU A 23 15.08 5.17 -4.11
CA LEU A 23 15.41 6.03 -5.24
C LEU A 23 16.93 6.11 -5.47
N ASP A 24 17.75 6.18 -4.42
CA ASP A 24 19.22 6.20 -4.52
C ASP A 24 19.75 4.86 -5.01
N ASN A 25 19.22 3.73 -4.56
CA ASN A 25 19.60 2.41 -5.07
C ASN A 25 19.18 2.22 -6.53
N ILE A 26 17.98 2.68 -6.91
CA ILE A 26 17.51 2.63 -8.31
C ILE A 26 18.37 3.56 -9.18
N MET A 27 18.68 4.77 -8.72
CA MET A 27 19.48 5.75 -9.45
C MET A 27 20.93 5.27 -9.59
N THR A 28 21.49 4.62 -8.57
CA THR A 28 22.81 4.00 -8.61
C THR A 28 22.83 2.83 -9.60
N MET A 29 21.81 1.96 -9.59
CA MET A 29 21.69 0.89 -10.60
C MET A 29 21.56 1.44 -12.01
N ILE A 30 20.73 2.47 -12.22
CA ILE A 30 20.57 3.13 -13.53
C ILE A 30 21.91 3.70 -13.99
N LEU A 31 22.64 4.42 -13.13
CA LEU A 31 23.95 5.00 -13.45
C LEU A 31 24.96 3.92 -13.85
N ILE A 32 25.03 2.81 -13.11
CA ILE A 32 25.92 1.67 -13.43
C ILE A 32 25.54 1.05 -14.77
N ILE A 33 24.25 0.83 -15.04
CA ILE A 33 23.78 0.25 -16.31
C ILE A 33 24.07 1.21 -17.48
N THR A 34 23.77 2.50 -17.35
CA THR A 34 24.08 3.49 -18.39
C THR A 34 25.59 3.63 -18.62
N GLY A 35 26.40 3.59 -17.55
CA GLY A 35 27.85 3.60 -17.65
C GLY A 35 28.39 2.37 -18.38
N ALA A 36 27.88 1.18 -18.07
CA ALA A 36 28.24 -0.06 -18.75
C ALA A 36 27.84 -0.04 -20.24
N LEU A 37 26.65 0.47 -20.58
CA LEU A 37 26.20 0.61 -21.97
C LEU A 37 27.07 1.59 -22.75
N LEU A 38 27.40 2.75 -22.18
CA LEU A 38 28.31 3.71 -22.80
C LEU A 38 29.72 3.12 -22.99
N PHE A 39 30.20 2.34 -22.02
CA PHE A 39 31.48 1.63 -22.14
C PHE A 39 31.47 0.59 -23.26
N ILE A 40 30.39 -0.19 -23.39
CA ILE A 40 30.23 -1.17 -24.49
C ILE A 40 30.21 -0.45 -25.84
N VAL A 41 29.47 0.65 -25.97
CA VAL A 41 29.42 1.44 -27.21
C VAL A 41 30.80 2.02 -27.54
N ALA A 42 31.50 2.57 -26.54
CA ALA A 42 32.87 3.06 -26.70
C ALA A 42 33.83 1.93 -27.13
N MET A 43 33.71 0.74 -26.54
CA MET A 43 34.51 -0.43 -26.90
C MET A 43 34.26 -0.87 -28.34
N ILE A 44 33.00 -0.92 -28.77
CA ILE A 44 32.64 -1.21 -30.17
C ILE A 44 33.27 -0.17 -31.11
N TYR A 45 33.25 1.11 -30.73
CA TYR A 45 33.84 2.17 -31.52
C TYR A 45 35.37 2.05 -31.60
N VAL A 46 36.03 1.73 -30.48
CA VAL A 46 37.48 1.45 -30.44
C VAL A 46 37.83 0.27 -31.34
N ILE A 47 37.06 -0.81 -31.31
CA ILE A 47 37.26 -1.98 -32.19
C ILE A 47 37.11 -1.56 -33.66
N LYS A 48 36.07 -0.79 -34.01
CA LYS A 48 35.86 -0.32 -35.39
C LYS A 48 36.96 0.63 -35.87
N VAL A 49 37.41 1.54 -35.01
CA VAL A 49 38.52 2.45 -35.33
C VAL A 49 39.82 1.66 -35.48
N ASN A 50 40.09 0.69 -34.61
CA ASN A 50 41.27 -0.16 -34.72
C ASN A 50 41.26 -1.01 -35.99
N GLN A 51 40.10 -1.59 -36.35
CA GLN A 51 39.91 -2.29 -37.63
C GLN A 51 40.12 -1.37 -38.83
N PHE A 52 39.61 -0.14 -38.77
CA PHE A 52 39.81 0.87 -39.82
C PHE A 52 41.29 1.26 -39.97
N LEU A 53 41.98 1.51 -38.86
CA LEU A 53 43.41 1.83 -38.85
C LEU A 53 44.24 0.66 -39.38
N TYR A 54 43.94 -0.57 -38.95
CA TYR A 54 44.59 -1.77 -39.45
C TYR A 54 44.43 -1.91 -40.96
N LYS A 55 43.20 -1.80 -41.49
CA LYS A 55 42.93 -1.81 -42.94
C LYS A 55 43.71 -0.71 -43.66
N ARG A 56 43.78 0.50 -43.09
CA ARG A 56 44.54 1.62 -43.68
C ARG A 56 46.05 1.40 -43.68
N VAL A 57 46.62 0.87 -42.59
CA VAL A 57 48.05 0.55 -42.52
C VAL A 57 48.39 -0.53 -43.54
N VAL A 58 47.62 -1.62 -43.62
CA VAL A 58 47.83 -2.69 -44.61
C VAL A 58 47.74 -2.16 -46.04
N THR A 59 46.79 -1.27 -46.33
CA THR A 59 46.64 -0.65 -47.66
C THR A 59 47.83 0.26 -48.00
N LEU A 60 48.32 1.06 -47.04
CA LEU A 60 49.48 1.93 -47.26
C LEU A 60 50.77 1.12 -47.43
N GLU A 61 50.93 0.04 -46.67
CA GLU A 61 52.08 -0.87 -46.77
C GLU A 61 52.06 -1.64 -48.09
N SER A 62 50.88 -2.08 -48.55
CA SER A 62 50.74 -2.72 -49.86
C SER A 62 51.07 -1.75 -51.00
N GLN A 63 50.64 -0.48 -50.90
CA GLN A 63 50.98 0.57 -51.88
C GLN A 63 52.48 0.88 -51.91
N LYS A 64 53.14 0.96 -50.74
CA LYS A 64 54.60 1.16 -50.67
C LYS A 64 55.39 -0.01 -51.26
N ASN A 65 54.91 -1.24 -51.05
CA ASN A 65 55.56 -2.46 -51.51
C ASN A 65 55.08 -2.92 -52.91
N GLY A 66 54.27 -2.12 -53.61
CA GLY A 66 53.80 -2.39 -54.96
C GLY A 66 52.88 -3.63 -55.09
N LEU A 67 52.30 -4.09 -53.98
CA LEU A 67 51.43 -5.26 -53.91
C LEU A 67 49.96 -4.83 -54.06
N ALA A 68 49.29 -5.31 -55.10
CA ALA A 68 47.84 -5.17 -55.26
C ALA A 68 47.15 -6.12 -54.27
N LEU A 69 46.45 -5.57 -53.28
CA LEU A 69 45.57 -6.36 -52.42
C LEU A 69 44.42 -6.90 -53.29
N PRO A 70 43.97 -8.15 -53.08
CA PRO A 70 42.79 -8.66 -53.78
C PRO A 70 41.64 -7.68 -53.52
N GLU A 71 40.98 -7.23 -54.58
CA GLU A 71 39.73 -6.47 -54.44
C GLU A 71 38.78 -7.33 -53.59
N GLU A 72 38.24 -6.73 -52.53
CA GLU A 72 37.20 -7.34 -51.72
C GLU A 72 35.99 -7.46 -52.66
N GLU A 73 35.92 -8.54 -53.43
CA GLU A 73 34.76 -8.89 -54.23
C GLU A 73 33.59 -8.86 -53.24
N THR A 74 32.77 -7.81 -53.35
CA THR A 74 31.49 -7.71 -52.67
C THR A 74 30.50 -8.65 -53.36
N ALA A 75 30.91 -9.91 -53.55
CA ALA A 75 30.03 -11.03 -53.73
C ALA A 75 29.30 -11.23 -52.39
N THR A 76 28.33 -10.36 -52.15
CA THR A 76 27.22 -10.71 -51.28
C THR A 76 26.48 -11.84 -51.99
N ALA A 77 26.94 -13.08 -51.77
CA ALA A 77 26.09 -14.23 -51.99
C ALA A 77 24.73 -13.90 -51.36
N PRO A 78 23.59 -14.13 -52.04
CA PRO A 78 22.30 -13.85 -51.43
C PRO A 78 22.28 -14.66 -50.15
N LYS A 79 22.41 -13.97 -49.01
CA LYS A 79 22.19 -14.60 -47.72
C LYS A 79 20.73 -14.99 -47.78
N GLY A 80 20.47 -16.28 -48.05
CA GLY A 80 19.13 -16.82 -47.96
C GLY A 80 18.54 -16.37 -46.63
N ASP A 81 17.24 -16.04 -46.64
CA ASP A 81 16.56 -15.46 -45.48
C ASP A 81 17.04 -16.14 -44.18
N ASP A 82 17.56 -15.33 -43.25
CA ASP A 82 17.99 -15.80 -41.93
C ASP A 82 16.88 -16.64 -41.28
N PHE A 83 17.22 -17.60 -40.42
CA PHE A 83 16.25 -18.50 -39.80
C PHE A 83 15.04 -17.74 -39.23
N TRP A 84 15.30 -16.61 -38.55
CA TRP A 84 14.29 -15.73 -37.99
C TRP A 84 13.50 -14.95 -39.05
N THR A 85 14.14 -14.58 -40.16
CA THR A 85 13.48 -13.91 -41.28
C THR A 85 12.50 -14.87 -41.98
N ARG A 86 12.90 -16.13 -42.16
CA ARG A 86 12.03 -17.18 -42.72
C ARG A 86 10.86 -17.51 -41.79
N LEU A 87 11.11 -17.57 -40.48
CA LEU A 87 10.07 -17.80 -39.49
C LEU A 87 9.07 -16.63 -39.47
N ARG A 88 9.58 -15.39 -39.49
CA ARG A 88 8.78 -14.16 -39.57
C ARG A 88 7.91 -14.13 -40.83
N LYS A 89 8.50 -14.35 -42.00
CA LYS A 89 7.73 -14.38 -43.27
C LYS A 89 6.61 -15.43 -43.23
N LYS A 90 6.89 -16.63 -42.72
CA LYS A 90 5.94 -17.75 -42.71
C LYS A 90 4.79 -17.61 -41.70
N TYR A 91 5.01 -16.95 -40.57
CA TYR A 91 4.03 -16.88 -39.47
C TYR A 91 3.55 -15.46 -39.14
N TRP A 92 4.21 -14.41 -39.66
CA TRP A 92 3.89 -13.00 -39.35
C TRP A 92 3.58 -12.10 -40.57
N GLU A 93 4.05 -12.38 -41.78
CA GLU A 93 3.92 -11.43 -42.91
C GLU A 93 3.02 -11.92 -44.07
N ASP A 94 2.48 -13.14 -43.97
CA ASP A 94 1.71 -13.81 -45.03
C ASP A 94 0.20 -13.72 -44.77
N ALA A 95 -0.36 -12.50 -44.73
CA ALA A 95 -1.81 -12.30 -44.63
C ALA A 95 -2.46 -12.30 -46.03
N VAL A 96 -3.56 -13.03 -46.19
CA VAL A 96 -4.31 -13.08 -47.45
C VAL A 96 -5.20 -11.82 -47.58
N PRO A 97 -5.09 -11.04 -48.67
CA PRO A 97 -5.97 -9.90 -48.94
C PRO A 97 -7.44 -10.30 -49.13
N MET A 98 -8.37 -9.38 -48.83
CA MET A 98 -9.83 -9.60 -48.92
C MET A 98 -10.28 -10.09 -50.31
N GLU A 99 -9.63 -9.62 -51.37
CA GLU A 99 -9.96 -9.93 -52.76
C GLU A 99 -9.69 -11.40 -53.11
N ARG A 100 -8.87 -12.09 -52.31
CA ARG A 100 -8.49 -13.50 -52.49
C ARG A 100 -9.11 -14.43 -51.43
N GLU A 101 -10.13 -13.97 -50.71
CA GLU A 101 -10.85 -14.79 -49.71
C GLU A 101 -11.40 -16.09 -50.29
N GLY A 102 -11.76 -16.10 -51.58
CA GLY A 102 -12.23 -17.30 -52.28
C GLY A 102 -11.21 -18.44 -52.33
N GLU A 103 -9.90 -18.13 -52.25
CA GLU A 103 -8.82 -19.13 -52.26
C GLU A 103 -8.66 -19.85 -50.92
N ILE A 104 -9.07 -19.19 -49.83
CA ILE A 104 -8.95 -19.69 -48.44
C ILE A 104 -10.29 -20.07 -47.83
N THR A 105 -11.37 -20.07 -48.62
CA THR A 105 -12.68 -20.44 -48.10
C THR A 105 -12.77 -21.95 -47.91
N PHE A 106 -13.24 -22.37 -46.75
CA PHE A 106 -13.45 -23.79 -46.46
C PHE A 106 -14.49 -24.42 -47.39
N HIS A 107 -14.41 -25.74 -47.54
CA HIS A 107 -15.22 -26.52 -48.49
C HIS A 107 -16.66 -26.76 -48.04
N HIS A 108 -17.04 -26.34 -46.83
CA HIS A 108 -18.40 -26.42 -46.30
C HIS A 108 -18.91 -25.04 -45.92
N ALA A 109 -20.23 -24.87 -46.01
CA ALA A 109 -20.96 -23.73 -45.49
C ALA A 109 -22.03 -24.24 -44.53
N TYR A 110 -22.12 -23.63 -43.36
CA TYR A 110 -23.16 -23.94 -42.37
C TYR A 110 -24.11 -22.76 -42.30
N ASP A 111 -25.38 -22.97 -42.64
CA ASP A 111 -26.42 -21.93 -42.57
C ASP A 111 -26.03 -20.63 -43.31
N GLY A 112 -25.41 -20.77 -44.49
CA GLY A 112 -24.92 -19.64 -45.29
C GLY A 112 -23.63 -18.97 -44.77
N ILE A 113 -23.13 -19.35 -43.60
CA ILE A 113 -21.83 -18.88 -43.06
C ILE A 113 -20.71 -19.77 -43.61
N ARG A 114 -19.63 -19.12 -44.07
CA ARG A 114 -18.44 -19.78 -44.61
C ARG A 114 -17.24 -19.45 -43.71
N GLU A 115 -16.39 -20.43 -43.48
CA GLU A 115 -15.16 -20.26 -42.69
C GLU A 115 -13.97 -19.98 -43.60
N LEU A 116 -13.04 -19.15 -43.14
CA LEU A 116 -11.81 -18.81 -43.83
C LEU A 116 -10.63 -19.49 -43.12
N ASP A 117 -9.81 -20.23 -43.86
CA ASP A 117 -8.56 -20.81 -43.34
C ASP A 117 -7.44 -19.75 -43.37
N ASN A 118 -7.65 -18.66 -42.63
CA ASN A 118 -6.68 -17.57 -42.53
C ASN A 118 -5.67 -17.84 -41.42
N ARG A 119 -4.44 -17.34 -41.61
CA ARG A 119 -3.42 -17.38 -40.55
C ARG A 119 -3.80 -16.42 -39.43
N LEU A 120 -3.46 -16.81 -38.20
CA LEU A 120 -3.72 -15.99 -37.01
C LEU A 120 -2.97 -14.66 -37.08
N PRO A 121 -3.59 -13.54 -36.64
CA PRO A 121 -2.92 -12.24 -36.65
C PRO A 121 -1.59 -12.27 -35.89
N PRO A 122 -0.52 -11.71 -36.47
CA PRO A 122 0.82 -11.82 -35.90
C PRO A 122 0.95 -11.19 -34.50
N TRP A 123 0.25 -10.08 -34.26
CA TRP A 123 0.18 -9.43 -32.96
C TRP A 123 -0.52 -10.31 -31.90
N TRP A 124 -1.54 -11.07 -32.31
CA TRP A 124 -2.30 -11.95 -31.43
C TRP A 124 -1.44 -13.14 -31.00
N VAL A 125 -0.73 -13.76 -31.94
CA VAL A 125 0.21 -14.86 -31.64
C VAL A 125 1.35 -14.37 -30.73
N ASN A 126 1.87 -13.17 -30.98
CA ASN A 126 2.90 -12.57 -30.12
C ASN A 126 2.40 -12.33 -28.70
N MET A 127 1.18 -11.82 -28.53
CA MET A 127 0.57 -11.66 -27.20
C MET A 127 0.37 -13.01 -26.52
N PHE A 128 -0.11 -14.01 -27.26
CA PHE A 128 -0.26 -15.38 -26.72
C PHE A 128 1.08 -15.94 -26.23
N ILE A 129 2.15 -15.84 -27.02
CA ILE A 129 3.49 -16.28 -26.62
C ILE A 129 4.01 -15.47 -25.42
N LEU A 130 3.80 -14.15 -25.40
CA LEU A 130 4.19 -13.29 -24.29
C LEU A 130 3.50 -13.71 -22.98
N THR A 131 2.22 -14.06 -23.02
CA THR A 131 1.51 -14.54 -21.82
C THR A 131 2.07 -15.87 -21.31
N ILE A 132 2.52 -16.76 -22.20
CA ILE A 132 3.18 -18.01 -21.81
C ILE A 132 4.52 -17.72 -21.12
N ILE A 133 5.33 -16.83 -21.71
CA ILE A 133 6.62 -16.43 -21.13
C ILE A 133 6.41 -15.76 -19.77
N TRP A 134 5.43 -14.86 -19.67
CA TRP A 134 5.06 -14.21 -18.42
C TRP A 134 4.60 -15.22 -17.38
N GLY A 135 3.74 -16.17 -17.76
CA GLY A 135 3.28 -17.25 -16.88
C GLY A 135 4.44 -18.12 -16.37
N ALA A 136 5.38 -18.49 -17.24
CA ALA A 136 6.58 -19.22 -16.83
C ALA A 136 7.44 -18.40 -15.86
N GLY A 137 7.63 -17.10 -16.12
CA GLY A 137 8.33 -16.19 -15.22
C GLY A 137 7.64 -16.03 -13.87
N TYR A 138 6.31 -15.91 -13.85
CA TYR A 138 5.49 -15.84 -12.64
C TYR A 138 5.62 -17.12 -11.81
N MET A 139 5.48 -18.28 -12.44
CA MET A 139 5.64 -19.59 -11.79
C MET A 139 7.04 -19.74 -11.19
N TRP A 140 8.07 -19.33 -11.93
CA TRP A 140 9.42 -19.31 -11.40
C TRP A 140 9.55 -18.37 -10.20
N TYR A 141 9.06 -17.13 -10.28
CA TYR A 141 9.23 -16.15 -9.20
C TYR A 141 8.48 -16.53 -7.90
N TYR A 142 7.21 -16.92 -7.99
CA TYR A 142 6.35 -17.19 -6.83
C TYR A 142 6.39 -18.63 -6.33
N HIS A 143 6.76 -19.62 -7.15
CA HIS A 143 6.68 -21.03 -6.75
C HIS A 143 8.02 -21.76 -6.74
N TRP A 144 8.87 -21.62 -7.76
CA TRP A 144 10.10 -22.43 -7.87
C TRP A 144 11.37 -21.73 -7.38
N GLY A 145 11.53 -20.46 -7.71
CA GLY A 145 12.70 -19.63 -7.41
C GLY A 145 12.64 -18.92 -6.06
N GLY A 146 11.53 -19.06 -5.31
CA GLY A 146 11.39 -18.61 -3.91
C GLY A 146 11.59 -17.12 -3.67
N SER A 147 11.46 -16.29 -4.72
CA SER A 147 11.76 -14.86 -4.66
C SER A 147 10.52 -13.98 -4.41
N GLY A 148 9.32 -14.52 -4.66
CA GLY A 148 8.05 -13.85 -4.38
C GLY A 148 7.46 -14.30 -3.04
N PRO A 149 7.00 -13.37 -2.18
CA PRO A 149 6.32 -13.73 -0.95
C PRO A 149 4.99 -14.42 -1.26
N SER A 150 4.64 -15.41 -0.45
CA SER A 150 3.30 -16.00 -0.45
C SER A 150 2.27 -15.01 0.12
N SER A 151 0.98 -15.21 -0.19
CA SER A 151 -0.09 -14.36 0.36
C SER A 151 -0.07 -14.27 1.90
N ALA A 152 0.31 -15.36 2.58
CA ALA A 152 0.44 -15.36 4.04
C ALA A 152 1.64 -14.54 4.54
N GLU A 153 2.73 -14.49 3.78
CA GLU A 153 3.91 -13.68 4.09
C GLU A 153 3.64 -12.21 3.80
N GLU A 154 3.00 -11.88 2.68
CA GLU A 154 2.55 -10.52 2.37
C GLU A 154 1.65 -9.97 3.48
N TYR A 155 0.69 -10.76 3.97
CA TYR A 155 -0.15 -10.37 5.10
C TYR A 155 0.69 -10.06 6.35
N LYS A 156 1.66 -10.92 6.69
CA LYS A 156 2.56 -10.68 7.83
C LYS A 156 3.36 -9.39 7.65
N ILE A 157 3.90 -9.16 6.46
CA ILE A 157 4.66 -7.94 6.13
C ILE A 157 3.76 -6.70 6.29
N GLN A 158 2.53 -6.74 5.77
CA GLN A 158 1.58 -5.63 5.88
C GLN A 158 1.20 -5.35 7.34
N VAL A 159 0.91 -6.38 8.12
CA VAL A 159 0.59 -6.24 9.56
C VAL A 159 1.78 -5.66 10.33
N GLU A 160 3.00 -6.13 10.07
CA GLU A 160 4.19 -5.59 10.74
C GLU A 160 4.46 -4.13 10.37
N THR A 161 4.26 -3.75 9.11
CA THR A 161 4.35 -2.35 8.66
C THR A 161 3.28 -1.49 9.34
N ALA A 162 2.02 -1.94 9.34
CA ALA A 162 0.93 -1.24 10.02
C ALA A 162 1.18 -1.10 11.53
N LYS A 163 1.71 -2.13 12.20
CA LYS A 163 2.11 -2.04 13.60
C LYS A 163 3.18 -0.98 13.83
N LYS A 164 4.18 -0.87 12.95
CA LYS A 164 5.22 0.17 13.05
C LYS A 164 4.65 1.57 12.85
N GLU A 165 3.77 1.75 11.87
CA GLU A 165 3.10 3.03 11.62
C GLU A 165 2.20 3.44 12.80
N ILE A 166 1.43 2.48 13.33
CA ILE A 166 0.66 2.67 14.55
C ILE A 166 1.60 3.03 15.69
N ALA A 167 2.69 2.28 15.92
CA ALA A 167 3.65 2.57 16.99
C ALA A 167 4.28 3.97 16.86
N VAL A 168 4.61 4.43 15.65
CA VAL A 168 5.11 5.80 15.39
C VAL A 168 4.03 6.85 15.68
N ALA A 169 2.79 6.62 15.24
CA ALA A 169 1.67 7.50 15.55
C ALA A 169 1.36 7.51 17.06
N LEU A 170 1.53 6.37 17.72
CA LEU A 170 1.42 6.18 19.17
C LEU A 170 2.63 6.80 19.92
N ALA A 171 3.78 7.02 19.29
CA ALA A 171 4.90 7.71 19.92
C ALA A 171 4.74 9.25 19.88
N GLY A 172 3.86 9.76 19.01
CA GLY A 172 3.47 11.17 19.00
C GLY A 172 2.67 11.56 20.25
N LYS A 173 2.73 12.84 20.65
CA LYS A 173 2.09 13.39 21.87
C LYS A 173 0.57 13.11 22.01
N ALA A 174 -0.10 12.67 20.94
CA ALA A 174 -1.48 12.15 20.96
C ALA A 174 -1.67 10.95 21.91
N ASN A 175 -0.59 10.30 22.33
CA ASN A 175 -0.59 9.21 23.31
C ASN A 175 -0.22 9.60 24.73
N ALA A 176 0.13 10.87 24.97
CA ALA A 176 0.35 11.34 26.32
C ALA A 176 -0.97 11.53 27.08
N ILE A 177 -2.12 11.38 26.43
CA ILE A 177 -3.44 11.56 27.05
C ILE A 177 -3.79 10.31 27.87
N ASP A 178 -4.08 10.52 29.14
CA ASP A 178 -4.49 9.49 30.10
C ASP A 178 -5.66 10.00 30.96
N GLU A 179 -6.16 9.15 31.87
CA GLU A 179 -7.28 9.48 32.75
C GLU A 179 -6.99 10.70 33.65
N SER A 180 -5.72 11.00 33.89
CA SER A 180 -5.30 12.08 34.79
C SER A 180 -5.32 13.45 34.10
N ASN A 181 -5.00 13.50 32.81
CA ASN A 181 -4.83 14.75 32.05
C ASN A 181 -5.86 15.00 30.94
N VAL A 182 -6.74 14.03 30.66
CA VAL A 182 -7.79 14.19 29.64
C VAL A 182 -8.75 15.33 29.97
N THR A 183 -9.04 16.16 28.98
CA THR A 183 -10.01 17.27 29.04
C THR A 183 -11.09 17.11 27.98
N ALA A 184 -12.27 17.69 28.21
CA ALA A 184 -13.35 17.65 27.23
C ALA A 184 -13.02 18.59 26.05
N LEU A 185 -13.02 18.06 24.84
CA LEU A 185 -12.85 18.83 23.61
C LEU A 185 -14.19 19.43 23.20
N THR A 186 -14.16 20.69 22.77
CA THR A 186 -15.35 21.43 22.32
C THR A 186 -15.24 21.89 20.87
N ASP A 187 -14.12 21.63 20.22
CA ASP A 187 -13.91 22.00 18.83
C ASP A 187 -14.75 21.10 17.90
N ALA A 188 -15.39 21.72 16.90
CA ALA A 188 -16.32 21.02 16.02
C ALA A 188 -15.66 19.90 15.19
N SER A 189 -14.36 20.04 14.87
CA SER A 189 -13.61 19.02 14.12
C SER A 189 -13.43 17.76 14.96
N ALA A 190 -12.93 17.88 16.19
CA ALA A 190 -12.75 16.78 17.12
C ALA A 190 -14.07 16.12 17.49
N LEU A 191 -15.13 16.90 17.68
CA LEU A 191 -16.47 16.37 17.92
C LEU A 191 -17.01 15.61 16.71
N GLY A 192 -16.79 16.10 15.48
CA GLY A 192 -17.17 15.38 14.26
C GLY A 192 -16.41 14.08 14.05
N GLU A 193 -15.10 14.06 14.36
CA GLU A 193 -14.31 12.82 14.38
C GLU A 193 -14.78 11.87 15.49
N GLY A 194 -15.10 12.40 16.67
CA GLY A 194 -15.67 11.64 17.79
C GLY A 194 -17.03 11.02 17.46
N GLU A 195 -17.89 11.74 16.74
CA GLU A 195 -19.18 11.26 16.23
C GLU A 195 -18.98 10.10 15.24
N LEU A 196 -18.02 10.21 14.33
CA LEU A 196 -17.70 9.15 13.37
C LEU A 196 -17.24 7.88 14.09
N ILE A 197 -16.34 8.02 15.07
CA ILE A 197 -15.91 6.90 15.92
C ILE A 197 -17.11 6.30 16.64
N PHE A 198 -17.94 7.12 17.29
CA PHE A 198 -19.13 6.67 18.01
C PHE A 198 -20.06 5.83 17.11
N LYS A 199 -20.38 6.32 15.90
CA LYS A 199 -21.27 5.62 14.96
C LYS A 199 -20.69 4.29 14.48
N ASN A 200 -19.38 4.22 14.30
CA ASN A 200 -18.72 3.01 13.79
C ASN A 200 -18.55 1.92 14.85
N VAL A 201 -18.23 2.29 16.10
CA VAL A 201 -17.84 1.30 17.11
C VAL A 201 -18.69 1.28 18.39
N CYS A 202 -19.42 2.35 18.72
CA CYS A 202 -20.19 2.45 19.96
C CYS A 202 -21.71 2.30 19.74
N ALA A 203 -22.22 2.82 18.61
CA ALA A 203 -23.65 2.93 18.34
C ALA A 203 -24.37 1.58 18.24
N ALA A 204 -23.67 0.49 17.93
CA ALA A 204 -24.25 -0.85 17.91
C ALA A 204 -24.84 -1.26 19.27
N CYS A 205 -24.23 -0.82 20.38
CA CYS A 205 -24.69 -1.11 21.74
C CYS A 205 -25.38 0.09 22.40
N HIS A 206 -24.95 1.31 22.08
CA HIS A 206 -25.46 2.53 22.72
C HIS A 206 -26.52 3.28 21.90
N GLY A 207 -26.90 2.78 20.73
CA GLY A 207 -27.85 3.44 19.83
C GLY A 207 -27.20 4.50 18.95
N GLN A 208 -27.84 4.83 17.83
CA GLN A 208 -27.28 5.76 16.82
C GLN A 208 -27.22 7.21 17.31
N LYS A 209 -28.05 7.55 18.27
CA LYS A 209 -28.15 8.85 18.94
C LYS A 209 -27.72 8.79 20.42
N GLY A 210 -27.10 7.69 20.85
CA GLY A 210 -26.74 7.46 22.25
C GLY A 210 -27.92 7.13 23.16
N GLU A 211 -29.06 6.76 22.60
CA GLU A 211 -30.32 6.49 23.31
C GLU A 211 -30.28 5.23 24.18
N GLY A 212 -29.25 4.38 24.02
CA GLY A 212 -29.09 3.11 24.71
C GLY A 212 -29.89 1.98 24.06
N THR A 213 -29.24 0.83 23.85
CA THR A 213 -29.92 -0.41 23.47
C THR A 213 -29.52 -1.51 24.45
N VAL A 214 -28.47 -2.27 24.14
CA VAL A 214 -27.81 -3.19 25.07
C VAL A 214 -27.05 -2.38 26.13
N GLY A 215 -26.31 -1.35 25.71
CA GLY A 215 -25.61 -0.41 26.59
C GLY A 215 -26.53 0.64 27.23
N PRO A 216 -26.01 1.43 28.20
CA PRO A 216 -26.72 2.54 28.82
C PRO A 216 -27.01 3.69 27.86
N ASN A 217 -28.00 4.50 28.24
CA ASN A 217 -28.36 5.77 27.62
C ASN A 217 -27.33 6.85 28.00
N PHE A 218 -26.92 7.68 27.02
CA PHE A 218 -26.03 8.83 27.22
C PHE A 218 -26.76 10.18 27.13
N THR A 219 -28.06 10.17 26.83
CA THR A 219 -28.82 11.41 26.64
C THR A 219 -29.42 11.96 27.92
N ASP A 220 -29.41 11.19 29.02
CA ASP A 220 -29.93 11.59 30.32
C ASP A 220 -28.81 12.01 31.32
N GLU A 221 -29.17 12.26 32.57
CA GLU A 221 -28.24 12.71 33.61
C GLU A 221 -27.65 11.58 34.47
N TYR A 222 -28.03 10.33 34.21
CA TYR A 222 -27.75 9.19 35.08
C TYR A 222 -26.56 8.39 34.56
N TRP A 223 -25.63 8.07 35.46
CA TRP A 223 -24.40 7.36 35.12
C TRP A 223 -24.14 6.22 36.09
N ILE A 224 -23.76 5.07 35.55
CA ILE A 224 -23.39 3.87 36.34
C ILE A 224 -21.94 3.95 36.82
N HIS A 225 -21.07 4.58 36.03
CA HIS A 225 -19.61 4.60 36.24
C HIS A 225 -19.02 6.02 36.25
N GLY A 226 -19.87 7.02 36.51
CA GLY A 226 -19.53 8.45 36.49
C GLY A 226 -19.58 9.08 35.08
N GLY A 227 -20.03 10.33 35.01
CA GLY A 227 -20.33 11.04 33.75
C GLY A 227 -19.36 12.15 33.35
N GLY A 228 -18.26 12.34 34.08
CA GLY A 228 -17.21 13.29 33.71
C GLY A 228 -16.27 12.74 32.63
N ILE A 229 -15.55 13.63 31.93
CA ILE A 229 -14.65 13.25 30.83
C ILE A 229 -13.63 12.16 31.23
N LYS A 230 -13.05 12.27 32.43
CA LYS A 230 -12.09 11.31 32.96
C LYS A 230 -12.69 9.91 33.15
N ASN A 231 -13.94 9.86 33.61
CA ASN A 231 -14.66 8.60 33.82
C ASN A 231 -15.02 7.94 32.50
N VAL A 232 -15.62 8.71 31.57
CA VAL A 232 -15.98 8.20 30.24
C VAL A 232 -14.74 7.70 29.50
N PHE A 233 -13.65 8.48 29.50
CA PHE A 233 -12.37 8.07 28.91
C PHE A 233 -11.83 6.76 29.52
N LYS A 234 -11.81 6.66 30.85
CA LYS A 234 -11.35 5.46 31.57
C LYS A 234 -12.15 4.22 31.19
N ILE A 235 -13.48 4.34 31.12
CA ILE A 235 -14.38 3.25 30.75
C ILE A 235 -14.18 2.84 29.29
N ILE A 236 -13.94 3.78 28.37
CA ILE A 236 -13.63 3.46 26.97
C ILE A 236 -12.28 2.72 26.89
N LYS A 237 -11.26 3.21 27.60
CA LYS A 237 -9.93 2.61 27.58
C LYS A 237 -9.92 1.19 28.13
N TYR A 238 -10.41 0.98 29.35
CA TYR A 238 -10.32 -0.32 30.01
C TYR A 238 -11.52 -1.24 29.80
N GLY A 239 -12.65 -0.71 29.34
CA GLY A 239 -13.91 -1.44 29.23
C GLY A 239 -14.52 -1.77 30.59
N VAL A 240 -15.65 -2.50 30.55
CA VAL A 240 -16.27 -3.14 31.70
C VAL A 240 -16.66 -4.56 31.27
N PRO A 241 -15.69 -5.50 31.17
CA PRO A 241 -15.92 -6.82 30.60
C PRO A 241 -17.03 -7.61 31.31
N GLU A 242 -17.14 -7.45 32.64
CA GLU A 242 -18.18 -8.07 33.46
C GLU A 242 -19.61 -7.66 33.05
N LYS A 243 -19.75 -6.49 32.40
CA LYS A 243 -21.03 -5.97 31.89
C LYS A 243 -21.08 -5.95 30.36
N GLY A 244 -20.14 -6.62 29.68
CA GLY A 244 -20.12 -6.79 28.23
C GLY A 244 -19.48 -5.64 27.42
N MET A 245 -18.93 -4.61 28.07
CA MET A 245 -18.21 -3.54 27.36
C MET A 245 -16.74 -3.91 27.19
N ILE A 246 -16.26 -4.03 25.94
CA ILE A 246 -14.87 -4.38 25.62
C ILE A 246 -13.90 -3.22 25.92
N SER A 247 -12.61 -3.55 26.07
CA SER A 247 -11.54 -2.56 26.15
C SER A 247 -11.16 -2.06 24.76
N TRP A 248 -11.01 -0.74 24.62
CA TRP A 248 -10.55 -0.11 23.38
C TRP A 248 -9.07 0.29 23.40
N GLN A 249 -8.34 0.01 24.48
CA GLN A 249 -6.94 0.42 24.64
C GLN A 249 -6.02 -0.06 23.51
N THR A 250 -6.29 -1.22 22.92
CA THR A 250 -5.48 -1.80 21.82
C THR A 250 -5.99 -1.44 20.43
N GLN A 251 -7.16 -0.81 20.34
CA GLN A 251 -7.87 -0.57 19.09
C GLN A 251 -8.00 0.92 18.74
N LEU A 252 -8.09 1.78 19.76
CA LEU A 252 -8.17 3.24 19.61
C LEU A 252 -6.94 3.91 20.20
N LYS A 253 -6.53 5.03 19.60
CA LYS A 253 -5.50 5.89 20.18
C LYS A 253 -6.10 6.71 21.33
N PRO A 254 -5.33 7.09 22.36
CA PRO A 254 -5.83 7.96 23.43
C PRO A 254 -6.48 9.26 22.93
N ALA A 255 -5.90 9.92 21.91
CA ALA A 255 -6.54 11.08 21.29
C ALA A 255 -7.92 10.76 20.69
N ASP A 256 -8.09 9.60 20.06
CA ASP A 256 -9.36 9.17 19.47
C ASP A 256 -10.38 8.83 20.58
N MET A 257 -9.92 8.20 21.67
CA MET A 257 -10.73 7.99 22.88
C MET A 257 -11.20 9.31 23.50
N GLN A 258 -10.35 10.33 23.55
CA GLN A 258 -10.71 11.67 24.03
C GLN A 258 -11.79 12.30 23.14
N LYS A 259 -11.66 12.21 21.81
CA LYS A 259 -12.64 12.75 20.85
C LYS A 259 -14.01 12.10 21.03
N VAL A 260 -14.08 10.76 21.05
CA VAL A 260 -15.35 10.06 21.24
C VAL A 260 -15.94 10.28 22.64
N ALA A 261 -15.10 10.32 23.68
CA ALA A 261 -15.57 10.65 25.03
C ALA A 261 -16.16 12.06 25.09
N SER A 262 -15.52 13.03 24.44
CA SER A 262 -16.01 14.41 24.35
C SER A 262 -17.33 14.49 23.59
N TYR A 263 -17.46 13.75 22.48
CA TYR A 263 -18.73 13.64 21.74
C TYR A 263 -19.84 13.03 22.60
N ILE A 264 -19.57 11.98 23.37
CA ILE A 264 -20.58 11.37 24.26
C ILE A 264 -21.14 12.39 25.26
N LEU A 265 -20.31 13.29 25.78
CA LEU A 265 -20.76 14.34 26.71
C LEU A 265 -21.70 15.35 26.05
N THR A 266 -21.63 15.55 24.74
CA THR A 266 -22.56 16.46 24.03
C THR A 266 -23.95 15.86 23.83
N LEU A 267 -24.10 14.54 24.00
CA LEU A 267 -25.38 13.85 23.86
C LEU A 267 -26.32 14.10 25.05
N LYS A 268 -25.76 14.49 26.21
CA LYS A 268 -26.55 14.80 27.40
C LYS A 268 -27.57 15.92 27.11
N GLY A 269 -28.84 15.67 27.41
CA GLY A 269 -29.93 16.61 27.18
C GLY A 269 -30.56 16.53 25.78
N THR A 270 -30.09 15.63 24.92
CA THR A 270 -30.77 15.33 23.64
C THR A 270 -32.01 14.46 23.89
N ASN A 271 -33.01 14.57 23.00
CA ASN A 271 -34.27 13.83 23.10
C ASN A 271 -34.44 12.87 21.91
N PRO A 272 -33.81 11.69 21.93
CA PRO A 272 -34.02 10.67 20.90
C PRO A 272 -35.45 10.10 21.00
N PRO A 273 -35.98 9.48 19.93
CA PRO A 273 -37.36 9.00 19.91
C PRO A 273 -37.61 7.81 20.87
N ASN A 274 -36.60 6.99 21.15
CA ASN A 274 -36.70 5.79 21.98
C ASN A 274 -35.56 5.72 23.02
N PRO A 275 -35.50 6.65 24.00
CA PRO A 275 -34.47 6.60 25.04
C PRO A 275 -34.71 5.40 25.97
N LYS A 276 -33.65 4.66 26.25
CA LYS A 276 -33.66 3.64 27.30
C LYS A 276 -33.87 4.31 28.66
N ALA A 277 -34.54 3.61 29.57
CA ALA A 277 -34.80 4.11 30.92
C ALA A 277 -33.47 4.45 31.65
N PRO A 278 -33.44 5.51 32.48
CA PRO A 278 -32.23 5.94 33.16
C PRO A 278 -31.60 4.85 34.03
N GLN A 279 -30.27 4.78 34.06
CA GLN A 279 -29.52 3.76 34.79
C GLN A 279 -28.37 4.37 35.60
N GLY A 280 -28.29 4.03 36.89
CA GLY A 280 -27.27 4.56 37.80
C GLY A 280 -27.77 5.78 38.55
N ASP A 281 -26.83 6.65 38.94
CA ASP A 281 -27.10 7.81 39.79
C ASP A 281 -26.84 9.12 39.03
N ILE A 282 -27.49 10.20 39.45
CA ILE A 282 -27.22 11.53 38.90
C ILE A 282 -25.78 11.90 39.22
N TRP A 283 -24.95 12.02 38.18
CA TRP A 283 -23.55 12.37 38.34
C TRP A 283 -23.39 13.88 38.54
N LYS A 284 -22.67 14.24 39.61
CA LYS A 284 -22.18 15.60 39.85
C LYS A 284 -20.66 15.55 39.90
N GLU A 285 -19.98 16.51 39.28
CA GLU A 285 -18.53 16.58 39.39
C GLU A 285 -18.11 16.82 40.85
N GLU A 286 -17.22 15.98 41.37
CA GLU A 286 -16.55 16.20 42.65
C GLU A 286 -15.69 17.47 42.53
N GLY A 287 -16.27 18.62 42.92
CA GLY A 287 -15.69 19.95 42.75
C GLY A 287 -16.69 21.07 42.52
N ALA A 288 -17.95 20.76 42.18
CA ALA A 288 -19.03 21.74 42.25
C ALA A 288 -19.43 21.94 43.72
N ALA A 289 -18.70 22.82 44.40
CA ALA A 289 -18.90 23.16 45.80
C ALA A 289 -20.38 23.39 46.12
N ALA A 290 -20.82 22.82 47.23
CA ALA A 290 -22.06 23.16 47.89
C ALA A 290 -22.15 24.69 48.01
N GLN A 291 -23.09 25.30 47.29
CA GLN A 291 -23.57 26.62 47.65
C GLN A 291 -24.36 26.46 48.95
N ASP A 292 -23.70 26.76 50.06
CA ASP A 292 -24.30 26.88 51.37
C ASP A 292 -25.50 27.82 51.30
N SER A 293 -26.70 27.27 51.49
CA SER A 293 -27.95 28.02 51.62
C SER A 293 -28.18 28.49 53.06
N THR A 294 -27.14 28.98 53.74
CA THR A 294 -27.31 29.69 55.01
C THR A 294 -27.24 31.19 54.76
N GLY A 295 -28.35 31.73 54.24
CA GLY A 295 -28.56 33.16 54.14
C GLY A 295 -28.54 33.79 55.54
N VAL A 296 -27.44 34.47 55.86
CA VAL A 296 -27.35 35.38 56.99
C VAL A 296 -28.24 36.59 56.69
N THR A 297 -29.37 36.67 57.37
CA THR A 297 -30.14 37.92 57.49
C THR A 297 -29.38 38.89 58.39
N ALA A 298 -28.84 39.97 57.82
CA ALA A 298 -28.33 41.12 58.56
C ALA A 298 -29.45 42.15 58.79
N PRO A 299 -29.55 42.76 59.99
CA PRO A 299 -30.65 43.66 60.34
C PRO A 299 -30.38 45.10 59.89
N LYS A 300 -31.45 45.79 59.51
CA LYS A 300 -31.63 47.24 59.68
C LYS A 300 -32.97 47.47 60.35
#